data_AF-A0A1I8MH16-F1
#
_entry.id   AF-A0A1I8MH16-F1
#
_cell.length_a   1.000
_cell.length_b   1.000
_cell.length_c   1.000
_cell.angle_alpha   90.00
_cell.angle_beta   90.00
_cell.angle_gamma   90.00
#
_symmetry.space_group_name_H-M   'P 1'
#
loop_
_entity.id
_entity.type
_entity.pdbx_description
1 polymer ?
#
loop_
_entity_poly.entity_id
_entity_poly.type
_entity_poly.pdbx_seq_one_letter_code
_entity_poly.pdbx_strand_id
1 'polypeptide(L)'
;MLATISPANTHIDETLATLRYACQASRIINRVKVNESQHDKIIRELRSEIDRLKSLHFEYERKRILSESMNTVPKAIIDKFAVNEIEMENLRELLAEREMELKRAQKSWMDRLKEAEDLRKSDMLLLRRKGLALELSKDLHQACLVNLTDDPMLSETLFYILPPGLVTIGRKRSTTTGTQPDIILDGPLIAHNHCTIENNNGSLFVTPESNDFQTYINGEIVTSRTQVHHGDRLAFGGSHFYRINNPGESEKGNNKVIVI
;
A
#
# COMPACT_ATOMS: atom_id res chain seq x y z
N MET A 1 -20.53 29.54 -0.33
CA MET A 1 -21.80 29.13 -0.95
C MET A 1 -22.53 30.39 -1.40
N LEU A 2 -23.07 30.40 -2.60
CA LEU A 2 -23.90 31.50 -3.13
C LEU A 2 -25.33 30.99 -3.25
N ALA A 3 -26.30 31.76 -2.74
CA ALA A 3 -27.71 31.44 -2.78
C ALA A 3 -28.44 32.45 -3.67
N THR A 4 -29.27 31.97 -4.58
CA THR A 4 -30.12 32.81 -5.44
C THR A 4 -31.55 32.77 -4.93
N ILE A 5 -32.14 33.95 -4.75
CA ILE A 5 -33.52 34.13 -4.30
C ILE A 5 -34.30 34.90 -5.35
N SER A 6 -35.59 34.60 -5.50
CA SER A 6 -36.47 35.29 -6.44
C SER A 6 -37.48 36.14 -5.66
N PRO A 7 -37.64 37.44 -5.99
CA PRO A 7 -38.61 38.30 -5.33
C PRO A 7 -40.06 38.08 -5.82
N ALA A 8 -40.27 37.23 -6.83
CA ALA A 8 -41.60 36.96 -7.35
C ALA A 8 -42.42 36.09 -6.37
N ASN A 9 -43.69 36.47 -6.17
CA ASN A 9 -44.59 35.80 -5.23
C ASN A 9 -44.84 34.32 -5.57
N THR A 10 -44.69 33.94 -6.84
CA THR A 10 -44.80 32.55 -7.30
C THR A 10 -43.68 31.64 -6.79
N HIS A 11 -42.53 32.21 -6.40
CA HIS A 11 -41.33 31.48 -5.95
C HIS A 11 -41.04 31.69 -4.46
N ILE A 12 -42.06 32.05 -3.67
CA ILE A 12 -41.89 32.38 -2.26
C ILE A 12 -41.48 31.17 -1.43
N ASP A 13 -42.02 29.98 -1.74
CA ASP A 13 -41.72 28.74 -1.04
C ASP A 13 -40.27 28.29 -1.26
N GLU A 14 -39.79 28.39 -2.51
CA GLU A 14 -38.39 28.11 -2.88
C GLU A 14 -37.44 29.08 -2.18
N THR A 15 -37.76 30.37 -2.23
CA THR A 15 -36.96 31.43 -1.59
C THR A 15 -36.89 31.24 -0.06
N LEU A 16 -38.01 30.89 0.59
CA LEU A 16 -38.05 30.60 2.02
C LEU A 16 -37.23 29.34 2.37
N ALA A 17 -37.29 28.29 1.55
CA ALA A 17 -36.49 27.09 1.76
C ALA A 17 -34.98 27.41 1.68
N THR A 18 -34.56 28.20 0.68
CA THR A 18 -33.17 28.64 0.53
C THR A 18 -32.70 29.51 1.70
N LEU A 19 -33.52 30.45 2.17
CA LEU A 19 -33.18 31.29 3.33
C LEU A 19 -33.10 30.47 4.63
N ARG A 20 -34.03 29.54 4.85
CA ARG A 20 -33.98 28.62 6.00
C ARG A 20 -32.72 27.78 5.99
N TYR A 21 -32.37 27.23 4.83
CA TYR A 21 -31.13 26.49 4.66
C TYR A 21 -29.91 27.36 4.94
N ALA A 22 -29.85 28.60 4.42
CA ALA A 22 -28.75 29.53 4.67
C ALA A 22 -28.61 29.87 6.17
N CYS A 23 -29.73 30.10 6.87
CA CYS A 23 -29.74 30.31 8.32
C CYS A 23 -29.30 29.07 9.11
N GLN A 24 -29.60 27.86 8.64
CA GLN A 24 -29.16 26.65 9.31
C GLN A 24 -27.67 26.37 9.04
N ALA A 25 -27.21 26.59 7.81
CA ALA A 25 -25.82 26.45 7.42
C ALA A 25 -24.92 27.45 8.15
N SER A 26 -25.37 28.69 8.37
CA SER A 26 -24.60 29.70 9.14
C SER A 26 -24.42 29.34 10.61
N ARG A 27 -25.24 28.44 11.15
CA ARG A 27 -25.15 27.95 12.54
C ARG A 27 -24.21 26.74 12.68
N ILE A 28 -23.71 26.18 11.57
CA ILE A 28 -22.76 25.07 11.61
C ILE A 28 -21.37 25.64 11.92
N ILE A 29 -20.86 25.33 13.12
CA ILE A 29 -19.52 25.71 13.57
C ILE A 29 -18.59 24.52 13.37
N ASN A 30 -17.59 24.67 12.51
CA ASN A 30 -16.52 23.68 12.39
C ASN A 30 -15.57 23.79 13.58
N ARG A 31 -15.59 22.78 14.46
CA ARG A 31 -14.59 22.64 15.51
C ARG A 31 -13.42 21.83 14.97
N VAL A 32 -12.30 22.49 14.72
CA VAL A 32 -11.05 21.82 14.33
C VAL A 32 -10.48 21.15 15.57
N LYS A 33 -10.57 19.83 15.64
CA LYS A 33 -9.89 19.01 16.65
C LYS A 33 -8.71 18.33 15.98
N VAL A 34 -7.50 18.60 16.45
CA VAL A 34 -6.33 17.83 16.04
C VAL A 34 -6.56 16.39 16.50
N ASN A 35 -6.60 15.47 15.54
CA ASN A 35 -6.79 14.05 15.82
C ASN A 35 -5.44 13.45 16.26
N GLU A 36 -5.03 13.75 17.49
CA GLU A 36 -3.85 13.12 18.10
C GLU A 36 -4.22 11.76 18.69
N SER A 37 -3.43 10.73 18.40
CA SER A 37 -3.58 9.44 19.08
C SER A 37 -3.11 9.57 20.53
N GLN A 38 -3.57 8.67 21.41
CA GLN A 38 -3.07 8.62 22.80
C GLN A 38 -1.55 8.45 22.85
N HIS A 39 -0.97 7.74 21.89
CA HIS A 39 0.47 7.54 21.80
C HIS A 39 1.22 8.83 21.41
N ASP A 40 0.73 9.55 20.40
CA ASP A 40 1.31 10.84 19.98
C ASP A 40 1.22 11.88 21.09
N LYS A 41 0.12 11.85 21.85
CA LYS A 41 -0.07 12.68 23.03
C LYS A 41 0.99 12.39 24.10
N ILE A 42 1.25 11.11 24.40
CA ILE A 42 2.30 10.71 25.35
C ILE A 42 3.68 11.18 24.88
N ILE A 43 4.02 10.97 23.60
CA ILE A 43 5.29 11.44 23.05
C ILE A 43 5.42 12.97 23.13
N ARG A 44 4.34 13.70 22.81
CA ARG A 44 4.30 15.16 22.89
C ARG A 44 4.51 15.65 24.32
N GLU A 45 3.83 15.05 25.29
CA GLU A 45 3.96 15.38 26.71
C GLU A 45 5.38 15.10 27.22
N LEU A 46 5.92 13.91 26.93
CA LEU A 46 7.29 13.55 27.30
C LEU A 46 8.33 14.50 26.69
N ARG A 47 8.19 14.88 25.41
CA ARG A 47 9.07 15.87 24.78
C ARG A 47 8.97 17.23 25.46
N SER A 48 7.76 17.72 25.70
CA SER A 48 7.56 19.01 26.36
C SER A 48 8.14 19.04 27.78
N GLU A 49 8.03 17.92 28.50
CA GLU A 49 8.59 17.80 29.84
C GLU A 49 10.12 17.72 29.81
N ILE A 50 10.71 16.97 28.87
CA ILE A 50 12.17 16.97 28.66
C ILE A 50 12.68 18.36 28.32
N ASP A 51 12.01 19.10 27.44
CA ASP A 51 12.41 20.47 27.07
C ASP A 51 12.32 21.43 28.26
N ARG A 52 11.27 21.28 29.09
CA ARG A 52 11.11 22.04 30.34
C ARG A 52 12.24 21.73 31.33
N LEU A 53 12.53 20.45 31.54
CA LEU A 53 13.60 19.99 32.44
C LEU A 53 14.99 20.42 31.95
N LYS A 54 15.25 20.37 30.64
CA LYS A 54 16.47 20.88 30.01
C LYS A 54 16.64 22.38 30.22
N SER A 55 15.57 23.15 30.03
CA SER A 55 15.58 24.59 30.24
C SER A 55 15.88 24.92 31.71
N LEU A 56 15.24 24.20 32.63
CA LEU A 56 15.47 24.37 34.07
C LEU A 56 16.92 24.00 34.43
N HIS A 57 17.43 22.89 33.92
CA HIS A 57 18.80 22.43 34.15
C HIS A 57 19.82 23.49 33.65
N PHE A 58 19.59 24.04 32.46
CA PHE A 58 20.41 25.11 31.90
C PHE A 58 20.37 26.40 32.75
N GLU A 59 19.20 26.78 33.27
CA GLU A 59 19.09 27.94 34.17
C GLU A 59 19.85 27.75 35.49
N TYR A 60 19.79 26.55 36.08
CA TYR A 60 20.55 26.22 37.30
C TYR A 60 22.06 26.25 37.03
N GLU A 61 22.50 25.66 35.92
CA GLU A 61 23.91 25.68 35.51
C GLU A 61 24.42 27.10 35.26
N ARG A 62 23.61 27.95 34.61
CA ARG A 62 23.93 29.37 34.41
C ARG A 62 24.04 30.14 35.72
N LYS A 63 23.15 29.91 36.68
CA LYS A 63 23.21 30.54 38.02
C LYS A 63 24.43 30.08 38.80
N ARG A 64 24.82 28.80 38.68
CA ARG A 64 26.02 28.25 39.32
C ARG A 64 27.29 28.95 38.84
N ILE A 65 27.48 29.05 37.51
CA ILE A 65 28.63 29.72 36.90
C ILE A 65 28.70 31.21 37.31
N LEU A 66 27.57 31.89 37.35
CA LEU A 66 27.50 33.30 37.77
C LEU A 66 27.89 33.48 39.24
N SER A 67 27.51 32.53 40.10
CA SER A 67 27.87 32.54 41.53
C SER A 67 29.35 32.20 41.79
N GLU A 68 29.96 31.34 40.97
CA GLU A 68 31.40 31.04 41.00
C GLU A 68 32.27 32.23 40.56
N SER A 69 31.73 33.10 39.68
CA SER A 69 32.45 34.29 39.18
C SER A 69 32.48 35.47 40.17
N MET A 70 31.62 35.52 41.20
CA MET A 70 31.67 36.51 42.26
C MET A 70 32.34 35.93 43.50
N ASN A 71 33.66 36.09 43.61
CA ASN A 71 34.49 35.66 44.74
C ASN A 71 34.23 36.48 46.02
N THR A 72 33.03 36.36 46.58
CA THR A 72 32.67 36.73 47.94
C THR A 72 31.66 35.65 48.35
N VAL A 73 31.77 34.83 49.40
CA VAL A 73 31.88 35.14 50.83
C VAL A 73 31.91 33.80 51.65
N PRO A 74 31.88 33.77 53.01
CA PRO A 74 32.35 32.69 53.91
C PRO A 74 31.44 31.45 54.17
N LYS A 75 31.96 30.53 55.01
CA LYS A 75 31.52 29.19 55.46
C LYS A 75 30.01 28.88 55.63
N ALA A 76 29.11 29.86 55.82
CA ALA A 76 27.65 29.61 55.89
C ALA A 76 27.00 29.33 54.51
N ILE A 77 27.77 29.49 53.44
CA ILE A 77 27.34 29.32 52.04
C ILE A 77 27.54 27.87 51.56
N ILE A 78 28.45 27.10 52.17
CA ILE A 78 28.81 25.73 51.76
C ILE A 78 27.60 24.78 51.81
N ASP A 79 26.76 24.88 52.85
CA ASP A 79 25.53 24.08 52.96
C ASP A 79 24.49 24.42 51.88
N LYS A 80 24.40 25.68 51.45
CA LYS A 80 23.48 26.09 50.35
C LYS A 80 23.98 25.62 48.98
N PHE A 81 25.30 25.57 48.78
CA PHE A 81 25.89 25.03 47.54
C PHE A 81 25.75 23.50 47.45
N ALA A 82 25.93 22.77 48.56
CA ALA A 82 25.69 21.33 48.60
C ALA A 82 24.22 20.97 48.34
N VAL A 83 23.27 21.75 48.89
CA VAL A 83 21.83 21.60 48.58
C VAL A 83 21.54 21.88 47.09
N ASN A 84 22.17 22.89 46.48
CA ASN A 84 22.05 23.16 45.05
C ASN A 84 22.67 22.07 44.15
N GLU A 85 23.76 21.42 44.58
CA GLU A 85 24.34 20.29 43.83
C GLU A 85 23.46 19.05 43.88
N ILE A 86 22.88 18.73 45.04
CA ILE A 86 21.93 17.62 45.18
C ILE A 86 20.68 17.88 44.33
N GLU A 87 20.15 19.11 44.34
CA GLU A 87 19.02 19.49 43.48
C GLU A 87 19.36 19.40 41.97
N MET A 88 20.56 19.79 41.58
CA MET A 88 21.02 19.69 40.19
C MET A 88 21.19 18.22 39.75
N GLU A 89 21.69 17.36 40.64
CA GLU A 89 21.84 15.93 40.35
C GLU A 89 20.49 15.23 40.26
N ASN A 90 19.56 15.52 41.18
CA ASN A 90 18.18 15.04 41.11
C ASN A 90 17.50 15.47 39.80
N LEU A 91 17.77 16.69 39.32
CA LEU A 91 17.23 17.20 38.07
C LEU A 91 17.82 16.48 36.85
N ARG A 92 19.11 16.13 36.88
CA ARG A 92 19.78 15.32 35.86
C ARG A 92 19.23 13.90 35.81
N GLU A 93 19.07 13.26 36.96
CA GLU A 93 18.47 11.93 37.06
C GLU A 93 17.04 11.91 36.51
N LEU A 94 16.23 12.90 36.90
CA LEU A 94 14.86 13.03 36.39
C LEU A 94 14.81 13.24 34.88
N LEU A 95 15.71 14.06 34.33
CA LEU A 95 15.83 14.27 32.89
C LEU A 95 16.21 12.96 32.18
N ALA A 96 17.19 12.23 32.71
CA ALA A 96 17.63 10.95 32.15
C ALA A 96 16.51 9.89 32.17
N GLU A 97 15.71 9.85 33.24
CA GLU A 97 14.53 8.98 33.35
C GLU A 97 13.51 9.30 32.25
N ARG A 98 13.14 10.59 32.09
CA ARG A 98 12.16 11.01 31.07
C ARG A 98 12.68 10.78 29.64
N GLU A 99 13.97 10.98 29.38
CA GLU A 99 14.58 10.65 28.09
C GLU A 99 14.54 9.14 27.80
N MET A 100 14.73 8.29 28.81
CA MET A 100 14.61 6.85 28.66
C MET A 100 13.16 6.43 28.40
N GLU A 101 12.19 7.04 29.07
CA GLU A 101 10.75 6.83 28.81
C GLU A 101 10.37 7.19 27.37
N LEU A 102 10.83 8.34 26.88
CA LEU A 102 10.60 8.76 25.49
C LEU A 102 11.19 7.72 24.51
N LYS A 103 12.43 7.28 24.73
CA LYS A 103 13.08 6.25 23.90
C LYS A 103 12.31 4.93 23.91
N ARG A 104 11.81 4.49 25.07
CA ARG A 104 10.99 3.27 25.19
C ARG A 104 9.68 3.39 24.43
N ALA A 105 8.97 4.51 24.58
CA ALA A 105 7.73 4.77 23.86
C ALA A 105 7.96 4.76 22.33
N GLN A 106 9.00 5.44 21.85
CA GLN A 106 9.35 5.46 20.43
C GLN A 106 9.74 4.09 19.89
N LYS A 107 10.55 3.32 20.61
CA LYS A 107 10.96 1.97 20.21
C LYS A 107 9.75 1.03 20.07
N SER A 108 8.86 1.02 21.07
CA SER A 108 7.64 0.19 21.03
C SER A 108 6.74 0.54 19.84
N TRP A 109 6.68 1.81 19.45
CA TRP A 109 5.92 2.24 18.27
C TRP A 109 6.58 1.83 16.97
N MET A 110 7.90 1.98 16.85
CA MET A 110 8.66 1.53 15.68
C MET A 110 8.50 0.02 15.45
N ASP A 111 8.50 -0.78 16.53
CA ASP A 111 8.29 -2.22 16.44
C ASP A 111 6.88 -2.54 15.91
N ARG A 112 5.84 -1.87 16.44
CA ARG A 112 4.46 -2.00 15.94
C ARG A 112 4.30 -1.54 14.50
N LEU A 113 4.97 -0.45 14.12
CA LEU A 113 4.97 0.04 12.74
C LEU A 113 5.56 -1.01 11.81
N LYS A 114 6.69 -1.62 12.20
CA LYS A 114 7.34 -2.67 11.43
C LYS A 114 6.45 -3.90 11.28
N GLU A 115 5.81 -4.36 12.36
CA GLU A 115 4.84 -5.45 12.32
C GLU A 115 3.69 -5.15 11.36
N ALA A 116 3.13 -3.94 11.42
CA ALA A 116 2.06 -3.51 10.52
C ALA A 116 2.52 -3.43 9.05
N GLU A 117 3.75 -2.98 8.79
CA GLU A 117 4.34 -2.95 7.46
C GLU A 117 4.57 -4.36 6.89
N ASP A 118 5.06 -5.28 7.72
CA ASP A 118 5.33 -6.65 7.30
C ASP A 118 4.02 -7.41 7.04
N LEU A 119 3.00 -7.21 7.86
CA LEU A 119 1.65 -7.72 7.60
C LEU A 119 1.07 -7.14 6.31
N ARG A 120 1.21 -5.83 6.09
CA ARG A 120 0.79 -5.18 4.84
C ARG A 120 1.50 -5.78 3.63
N LYS A 121 2.79 -6.07 3.73
CA LYS A 121 3.56 -6.72 2.64
C LYS A 121 3.06 -8.15 2.39
N SER A 122 2.83 -8.95 3.42
CA SER A 122 2.31 -10.31 3.26
C SER A 122 0.91 -10.33 2.63
N ASP A 123 0.04 -9.43 3.08
CA ASP A 123 -1.32 -9.29 2.53
C ASP A 123 -1.28 -8.85 1.08
N MET A 124 -0.41 -7.88 0.76
CA MET A 124 -0.21 -7.43 -0.62
C MET A 124 0.31 -8.56 -1.51
N LEU A 125 1.25 -9.39 -1.05
CA LEU A 125 1.75 -10.55 -1.80
C LEU A 125 0.64 -11.58 -2.02
N LEU A 126 -0.19 -11.86 -1.01
CA LEU A 126 -1.33 -12.75 -1.14
C LEU A 126 -2.34 -12.23 -2.16
N LEU A 127 -2.68 -10.94 -2.08
CA LEU A 127 -3.60 -10.29 -3.02
C LEU A 127 -3.03 -10.28 -4.44
N ARG A 128 -1.72 -10.06 -4.63
CA ARG A 128 -1.05 -10.19 -5.92
C ARG A 128 -1.15 -11.62 -6.46
N ARG A 129 -0.86 -12.62 -5.63
CA ARG A 129 -0.98 -14.04 -6.00
C ARG A 129 -2.42 -14.42 -6.37
N LYS A 130 -3.41 -13.79 -5.74
CA LYS A 130 -4.84 -13.96 -6.04
C LYS A 130 -5.34 -13.07 -7.19
N GLY A 131 -4.49 -12.26 -7.82
CA GLY A 131 -4.88 -11.35 -8.89
C GLY A 131 -5.75 -10.16 -8.46
N LEU A 132 -5.89 -9.90 -7.15
CA LEU A 132 -6.77 -8.88 -6.58
C LEU A 132 -6.04 -7.55 -6.29
N ALA A 133 -4.74 -7.59 -6.01
CA ALA A 133 -3.93 -6.39 -5.86
C ALA A 133 -3.03 -6.22 -7.08
N LEU A 134 -3.58 -5.58 -8.11
CA LEU A 134 -2.75 -4.79 -8.99
C LEU A 134 -2.34 -3.55 -8.22
N GLU A 135 -1.05 -3.36 -7.98
CA GLU A 135 -0.58 -1.97 -8.05
C GLU A 135 -0.97 -1.53 -9.47
N LEU A 136 -1.97 -0.64 -9.59
CA LEU A 136 -2.14 0.19 -10.77
C LEU A 136 -0.96 1.17 -10.85
N SER A 137 0.26 0.62 -10.83
CA SER A 137 1.42 1.29 -11.37
C SER A 137 1.16 1.42 -12.85
N LYS A 138 1.41 2.62 -13.37
CA LYS A 138 1.37 2.92 -14.80
C LYS A 138 2.43 2.12 -15.59
N ASP A 139 3.28 1.37 -14.89
CA ASP A 139 4.41 0.63 -15.42
C ASP A 139 4.15 -0.90 -15.37
N LEU A 140 2.96 -1.34 -15.79
CA LEU A 140 2.70 -2.77 -15.96
C LEU A 140 3.45 -3.27 -17.21
N HIS A 141 4.79 -3.27 -17.22
CA HIS A 141 5.60 -3.87 -18.30
C HIS A 141 5.56 -5.41 -18.29
N GLN A 142 4.69 -6.02 -17.46
CA GLN A 142 4.54 -7.46 -17.35
C GLN A 142 3.43 -7.95 -18.26
N ALA A 143 3.69 -9.04 -18.98
CA ALA A 143 2.69 -9.67 -19.81
C ALA A 143 1.58 -10.31 -18.97
N CYS A 144 0.34 -10.26 -19.44
CA CYS A 144 -0.80 -10.87 -18.77
C CYS A 144 -1.82 -11.46 -19.76
N LEU A 145 -2.59 -12.43 -19.28
CA LEU A 145 -3.76 -13.00 -19.96
C LEU A 145 -5.01 -12.32 -19.44
N VAL A 146 -5.78 -11.65 -20.29
CA VAL A 146 -7.06 -11.02 -19.92
C VAL A 146 -8.18 -11.96 -20.30
N ASN A 147 -9.02 -12.35 -19.33
CA ASN A 147 -10.17 -13.22 -19.57
C ASN A 147 -11.23 -12.48 -20.40
N LEU A 148 -11.72 -13.11 -21.46
CA LEU A 148 -12.78 -12.62 -22.34
C LEU A 148 -14.10 -13.38 -22.14
N THR A 149 -14.11 -14.39 -21.28
CA THR A 149 -15.26 -15.25 -21.05
C THR A 149 -16.26 -14.54 -20.15
N ASP A 150 -17.49 -14.34 -20.62
CA ASP A 150 -18.58 -13.66 -19.89
C ASP A 150 -19.34 -14.59 -18.92
N ASP A 151 -18.93 -15.86 -18.80
CA ASP A 151 -19.60 -16.86 -17.96
C ASP A 151 -19.03 -16.87 -16.52
N PRO A 152 -19.83 -16.47 -15.50
CA PRO A 152 -19.42 -16.50 -14.10
C PRO A 152 -19.05 -17.90 -13.60
N MET A 153 -19.52 -18.96 -14.25
CA MET A 153 -19.28 -20.35 -13.84
C MET A 153 -17.94 -20.91 -14.35
N LEU A 154 -17.31 -20.31 -15.35
CA LEU A 154 -16.09 -20.85 -15.99
C LEU A 154 -14.79 -20.31 -15.37
N SER A 155 -14.71 -19.02 -15.06
CA SER A 155 -13.56 -18.47 -14.31
C SER A 155 -13.91 -17.14 -13.65
N GLU A 156 -13.82 -17.10 -12.31
CA GLU A 156 -13.98 -15.88 -11.50
C GLU A 156 -12.77 -14.92 -11.62
N THR A 157 -11.73 -15.28 -12.39
CA THR A 157 -10.50 -14.48 -12.50
C THR A 157 -10.49 -13.62 -13.76
N LEU A 158 -10.35 -12.31 -13.60
CA LEU A 158 -10.37 -11.34 -14.70
C LEU A 158 -9.10 -11.35 -15.57
N PHE A 159 -7.93 -11.58 -14.98
CA PHE A 159 -6.68 -11.70 -15.72
C PHE A 159 -5.63 -12.49 -14.91
N TYR A 160 -4.63 -13.06 -15.60
CA TYR A 160 -3.48 -13.73 -15.01
C TYR A 160 -2.18 -13.02 -15.40
N ILE A 161 -1.30 -12.76 -14.43
CA ILE A 161 0.03 -12.21 -14.70
C ILE A 161 0.94 -13.35 -15.16
N LEU A 162 1.73 -13.13 -16.21
CA LEU A 162 2.71 -14.07 -16.73
C LEU A 162 4.13 -13.65 -16.30
N PRO A 163 4.64 -14.14 -15.15
CA PRO A 163 6.02 -13.86 -14.74
C PRO A 163 7.04 -14.48 -15.74
N PRO A 164 8.30 -14.02 -15.74
CA PRO A 164 9.36 -14.67 -16.51
C PRO A 164 9.54 -16.13 -16.05
N GLY A 165 9.71 -17.05 -16.99
CA GLY A 165 9.75 -18.49 -16.74
C GLY A 165 8.57 -19.25 -17.34
N LEU A 166 8.30 -20.44 -16.81
CA LEU A 166 7.21 -21.32 -17.28
C LEU A 166 5.98 -21.20 -16.38
N VAL A 167 4.82 -21.01 -16.99
CA VAL A 167 3.50 -20.99 -16.35
C VAL A 167 2.69 -22.16 -16.90
N THR A 168 2.25 -23.04 -16.02
CA THR A 168 1.47 -24.25 -16.36
C THR A 168 -0.03 -23.98 -16.28
N ILE A 169 -0.79 -24.43 -17.28
CA ILE A 169 -2.25 -24.26 -17.36
C ILE A 169 -2.92 -25.64 -17.41
N GLY A 170 -3.94 -25.86 -16.58
CA GLY A 170 -4.69 -27.11 -16.59
C GLY A 170 -5.82 -27.17 -15.57
N ARG A 171 -6.40 -28.34 -15.41
CA ARG A 171 -7.50 -28.60 -14.49
C ARG A 171 -7.03 -28.98 -13.10
N LYS A 172 -7.75 -28.55 -12.07
CA LYS A 172 -7.49 -28.88 -10.66
C LYS A 172 -7.38 -30.39 -10.47
N ARG A 173 -6.28 -30.86 -9.88
CA ARG A 173 -6.08 -32.28 -9.55
C ARG A 173 -6.63 -32.57 -8.16
N SER A 174 -7.35 -33.68 -8.02
CA SER A 174 -7.89 -34.12 -6.72
C SER A 174 -6.88 -34.91 -5.87
N THR A 175 -5.76 -35.34 -6.46
CA THR A 175 -4.78 -36.23 -5.81
C THR A 175 -3.61 -35.45 -5.21
N THR A 176 -3.12 -35.90 -4.06
CA THR A 176 -2.05 -35.28 -3.26
C THR A 176 -0.64 -35.48 -3.81
N THR A 177 -0.48 -36.23 -4.90
CA THR A 177 0.82 -36.75 -5.39
C THR A 177 1.37 -36.04 -6.63
N GLY A 178 0.75 -34.94 -7.08
CA GLY A 178 1.22 -34.19 -8.24
C GLY A 178 1.18 -32.68 -8.03
N THR A 179 2.12 -31.97 -8.67
CA THR A 179 2.13 -30.50 -8.73
C THR A 179 0.83 -29.99 -9.34
N GLN A 180 0.19 -29.02 -8.68
CA GLN A 180 -0.98 -28.30 -9.22
C GLN A 180 -0.51 -27.33 -10.31
N PRO A 181 -1.29 -27.11 -11.37
CA PRO A 181 -0.96 -26.10 -12.37
C PRO A 181 -1.05 -24.69 -11.76
N ASP A 182 -0.27 -23.76 -12.33
CA ASP A 182 -0.22 -22.36 -11.88
C ASP A 182 -1.52 -21.63 -12.19
N ILE A 183 -2.10 -21.89 -13.36
CA ILE A 183 -3.41 -21.40 -13.79
C ILE A 183 -4.37 -22.58 -13.85
N ILE A 184 -5.37 -22.55 -12.98
CA ILE A 184 -6.39 -23.58 -12.88
C ILE A 184 -7.63 -23.12 -13.64
N LEU A 185 -8.01 -23.87 -14.66
CA LEU A 185 -9.25 -23.66 -15.43
C LEU A 185 -10.19 -24.84 -15.20
N ASP A 186 -11.48 -24.56 -14.95
CA ASP A 186 -12.49 -25.62 -14.86
C ASP A 186 -13.27 -25.75 -16.17
N GLY A 187 -13.42 -26.98 -16.64
CA GLY A 187 -14.11 -27.26 -17.88
C GLY A 187 -13.93 -28.71 -18.33
N PRO A 188 -14.93 -29.30 -19.01
CA PRO A 188 -14.87 -30.67 -19.49
C PRO A 188 -13.84 -30.86 -20.63
N LEU A 189 -13.52 -29.79 -21.35
CA LEU A 189 -12.57 -29.77 -22.47
C LEU A 189 -11.19 -29.24 -22.07
N ILE A 190 -10.89 -29.20 -20.78
CA ILE A 190 -9.58 -28.80 -20.24
C ILE A 190 -8.88 -30.03 -19.66
N ALA A 191 -7.66 -30.28 -20.13
CA ALA A 191 -6.82 -31.36 -19.63
C ALA A 191 -6.26 -31.05 -18.24
N HIS A 192 -5.84 -32.08 -17.50
CA HIS A 192 -5.08 -31.87 -16.25
C HIS A 192 -3.77 -31.10 -16.50
N ASN A 193 -3.12 -31.35 -17.64
CA ASN A 193 -2.00 -30.60 -18.18
C ASN A 193 -2.37 -30.16 -19.59
N HIS A 194 -2.88 -28.94 -19.74
CA HIS A 194 -3.45 -28.49 -21.01
C HIS A 194 -2.38 -27.86 -21.89
N CYS A 195 -1.69 -26.85 -21.36
CA CYS A 195 -0.61 -26.17 -22.06
C CYS A 195 0.33 -25.47 -21.09
N THR A 196 1.50 -25.10 -21.59
CA THR A 196 2.48 -24.27 -20.89
C THR A 196 2.72 -22.98 -21.66
N ILE A 197 2.84 -21.88 -20.92
CA ILE A 197 3.24 -20.58 -21.44
C ILE A 197 4.62 -20.27 -20.89
N GLU A 198 5.60 -20.09 -21.78
CA GLU A 198 6.95 -19.69 -21.45
C GLU A 198 7.13 -18.20 -21.75
N ASN A 199 7.55 -17.44 -20.74
CA ASN A 199 7.90 -16.03 -20.86
C ASN A 199 9.42 -15.84 -20.78
N ASN A 200 10.03 -15.59 -21.94
CA ASN A 200 11.46 -15.32 -22.09
C ASN A 200 11.70 -13.81 -22.15
N ASN A 201 11.61 -13.14 -20.99
CA ASN A 201 11.88 -11.71 -20.83
C ASN A 201 11.14 -10.82 -21.85
N GLY A 202 9.85 -11.11 -22.08
CA GLY A 202 8.97 -10.35 -22.96
C GLY A 202 8.61 -11.04 -24.28
N SER A 203 9.23 -12.17 -24.61
CA SER A 203 8.77 -13.04 -25.71
C SER A 203 7.99 -14.22 -25.14
N LEU A 204 6.71 -14.34 -25.51
CA LEU A 204 5.83 -15.39 -25.03
C LEU A 204 5.74 -16.54 -26.02
N PHE A 205 5.75 -17.77 -25.51
CA PHE A 205 5.55 -18.99 -26.31
C PHE A 205 4.52 -19.89 -25.64
N VAL A 206 3.57 -20.38 -26.42
CA VAL A 206 2.56 -21.35 -25.96
C VAL A 206 2.93 -22.72 -26.51
N THR A 207 2.98 -23.72 -25.63
CA THR A 207 3.24 -25.12 -25.97
C THR A 207 2.08 -25.98 -25.49
N PRO A 208 1.37 -26.71 -26.37
CA PRO A 208 0.32 -27.64 -25.96
C PRO A 208 0.96 -28.87 -25.28
N GLU A 209 0.43 -29.30 -24.14
CA GLU A 209 0.88 -30.52 -23.45
C GLU A 209 -0.03 -31.72 -23.68
N SER A 210 -1.27 -31.49 -24.14
CA SER A 210 -2.25 -32.54 -24.41
C SER A 210 -2.61 -32.58 -25.90
N ASN A 211 -2.65 -33.79 -26.46
CA ASN A 211 -3.12 -34.02 -27.81
C ASN A 211 -4.65 -34.16 -27.90
N ASP A 212 -5.29 -34.51 -26.77
CA ASP A 212 -6.73 -34.78 -26.72
C ASP A 212 -7.55 -33.49 -26.57
N PHE A 213 -6.94 -32.43 -26.02
CA PHE A 213 -7.59 -31.15 -25.75
C PHE A 213 -6.87 -30.02 -26.46
N GLN A 214 -7.57 -29.37 -27.39
CA GLN A 214 -6.98 -28.39 -28.30
C GLN A 214 -6.83 -27.01 -27.64
N THR A 215 -5.70 -26.37 -27.92
CA THR A 215 -5.44 -24.95 -27.69
C THR A 215 -5.45 -24.23 -29.03
N TYR A 216 -6.07 -23.04 -29.09
CA TYR A 216 -6.15 -22.24 -30.31
C TYR A 216 -5.50 -20.87 -30.10
N ILE A 217 -4.77 -20.39 -31.10
CA ILE A 217 -4.27 -19.01 -31.21
C ILE A 217 -4.96 -18.38 -32.41
N ASN A 218 -5.69 -17.28 -32.20
CA ASN A 218 -6.42 -16.55 -33.25
C ASN A 218 -7.34 -17.43 -34.13
N GLY A 219 -7.82 -18.55 -33.59
CA GLY A 219 -8.68 -19.52 -34.28
C GLY A 219 -7.94 -20.71 -34.91
N GLU A 220 -6.62 -20.72 -34.93
CA GLU A 220 -5.80 -21.83 -35.46
C GLU A 220 -5.35 -22.77 -34.34
N ILE A 221 -5.38 -24.08 -34.59
CA ILE A 221 -4.97 -25.09 -33.62
C ILE A 221 -3.45 -25.05 -33.43
N VAL A 222 -3.02 -24.94 -32.18
CA VAL A 222 -1.61 -25.02 -31.81
C VAL A 222 -1.20 -26.48 -31.68
N THR A 223 -0.23 -26.91 -32.48
CA THR A 223 0.30 -28.29 -32.47
C THR A 223 1.71 -28.38 -31.91
N SER A 224 2.45 -27.27 -31.90
CA SER A 224 3.82 -27.20 -31.40
C SER A 224 4.07 -25.86 -30.72
N ARG A 225 5.24 -25.69 -30.10
CA ARG A 225 5.66 -24.45 -29.46
C ARG A 225 5.53 -23.27 -30.43
N THR A 226 4.59 -22.38 -30.17
CA THR A 226 4.24 -21.24 -31.05
C THR A 226 4.44 -19.93 -30.32
N GLN A 227 5.09 -18.96 -30.96
CA GLN A 227 5.26 -17.63 -30.41
C GLN A 227 3.92 -16.88 -30.46
N VAL A 228 3.62 -16.13 -29.41
CA VAL A 228 2.40 -15.31 -29.31
C VAL A 228 2.74 -13.86 -29.02
N HIS A 229 1.90 -12.96 -29.51
CA HIS A 229 2.14 -11.53 -29.54
C HIS A 229 1.07 -10.74 -28.76
N HIS A 230 1.36 -9.48 -28.47
CA HIS A 230 0.37 -8.55 -27.91
C HIS A 230 -0.90 -8.50 -28.78
N GLY A 231 -2.06 -8.72 -28.15
CA GLY A 231 -3.37 -8.66 -28.81
C GLY A 231 -3.89 -10.01 -29.30
N ASP A 232 -3.05 -11.05 -29.34
CA ASP A 232 -3.46 -12.39 -29.76
C ASP A 232 -4.52 -12.98 -28.82
N ARG A 233 -5.44 -13.75 -29.42
CA ARG A 233 -6.55 -14.41 -28.73
C ARG A 233 -6.24 -15.88 -28.55
N LEU A 234 -6.21 -16.31 -27.29
CA LEU A 234 -6.06 -17.71 -26.92
C LEU A 234 -7.43 -18.31 -26.60
N ALA A 235 -7.67 -19.53 -27.06
CA ALA A 235 -8.80 -20.33 -26.60
C ALA A 235 -8.32 -21.69 -26.09
N PHE A 236 -8.67 -22.03 -24.86
CA PHE A 236 -8.35 -23.32 -24.25
C PHE A 236 -9.62 -24.18 -24.21
N GLY A 237 -9.56 -25.38 -24.82
CA GLY A 237 -10.68 -26.32 -24.81
C GLY A 237 -11.98 -25.75 -25.41
N GLY A 238 -11.89 -24.71 -26.25
CA GLY A 238 -13.05 -24.04 -26.88
C GLY A 238 -14.03 -23.33 -25.94
N SER A 239 -13.74 -23.26 -24.64
CA SER A 239 -14.63 -22.70 -23.62
C SER A 239 -14.02 -21.53 -22.86
N HIS A 240 -12.69 -21.47 -22.76
CA HIS A 240 -11.97 -20.41 -22.07
C HIS A 240 -11.27 -19.51 -23.07
N PHE A 241 -11.68 -18.23 -23.13
CA PHE A 241 -11.13 -17.26 -24.06
C PHE A 241 -10.30 -16.22 -23.34
N TYR A 242 -9.08 -15.97 -23.82
CA TYR A 242 -8.15 -14.99 -23.26
C TYR A 242 -7.57 -14.10 -24.36
N ARG A 243 -7.22 -12.86 -24.01
CA ARG A 243 -6.41 -11.96 -24.82
C ARG A 243 -5.05 -11.75 -24.17
N ILE A 244 -3.98 -11.91 -24.93
CA ILE A 244 -2.64 -11.58 -24.45
C ILE A 244 -2.46 -10.07 -24.46
N ASN A 245 -2.02 -9.54 -23.31
CA ASN A 245 -1.56 -8.17 -23.20
C ASN A 245 -0.08 -8.19 -22.83
N ASN A 246 0.77 -7.89 -23.82
CA ASN A 246 2.23 -7.79 -23.67
C ASN A 246 2.73 -6.36 -24.00
N PRO A 247 2.73 -5.44 -23.02
CA PRO A 247 3.11 -4.05 -23.27
C PRO A 247 4.59 -3.90 -23.66
N GLY A 248 5.50 -4.76 -23.17
CA GLY A 248 6.93 -4.73 -23.51
C GLY A 248 7.25 -5.03 -24.97
N GLU A 249 6.30 -5.62 -25.70
CA GLU A 249 6.40 -5.85 -27.15
C GLU A 249 5.84 -4.68 -27.96
N SER A 250 4.80 -4.01 -27.45
CA SER A 250 4.17 -2.86 -28.10
C SER A 250 5.15 -1.69 -28.25
N GLU A 251 6.06 -1.50 -27.29
CA GLU A 251 7.12 -0.48 -27.37
C GLU A 251 8.19 -0.81 -28.43
N LYS A 252 8.45 -2.10 -28.70
CA LYS A 252 9.40 -2.54 -29.73
C LYS A 252 8.79 -2.52 -31.14
N GLY A 253 7.47 -2.66 -31.26
CA GLY A 253 6.74 -2.70 -32.52
C GLY A 253 6.65 -1.37 -33.28
N ASN A 254 6.74 -0.23 -32.59
CA ASN A 254 6.65 1.10 -33.21
C ASN A 254 7.84 1.50 -34.09
N ASN A 255 8.89 0.66 -34.19
CA ASN A 255 10.04 0.89 -35.07
C ASN A 255 10.01 0.10 -36.39
N LYS A 256 8.95 -0.66 -36.70
CA LYS A 256 8.77 -1.23 -38.04
C LYS A 256 7.82 -0.35 -38.85
N VAL A 257 8.34 0.79 -39.29
CA VAL A 257 7.78 1.54 -40.43
C VAL A 257 7.80 0.59 -41.63
N ILE A 258 6.61 0.23 -42.10
CA ILE A 258 6.39 -0.42 -43.38
C ILE A 258 6.82 0.59 -44.45
N VAL A 259 7.99 0.37 -45.04
CA VAL A 259 8.36 0.99 -46.31
C VAL A 259 7.82 0.08 -47.40
N ILE A 260 6.80 0.55 -48.11
CA ILE A 260 6.48 0.10 -49.47
C ILE A 260 7.23 1.03 -50.43
#